data_AF-A0A7J6U5C6-F1
#
_entry.id   AF-A0A7J6U5C6-F1
#
_cell.length_a   1.000
_cell.length_b   1.000
_cell.length_c   1.000
_cell.angle_alpha   90.00
_cell.angle_beta   90.00
_cell.angle_gamma   90.00
#
_symmetry.space_group_name_H-M   'P 1'
#
loop_
_entity.id
_entity.type
_entity.pdbx_description
1 polymer ?
#
loop_
_entity_poly.entity_id
_entity_poly.type
_entity_poly.pdbx_seq_one_letter_code
_entity_poly.pdbx_strand_id
1 'polypeptide(L)'
;MTNFYEEPVAGGASEQLWKANQDLALMSLHHPFVQGLGDGTLDPAAFNTYMAQDTLYLNGYLRALSYCIAKSDVTATGKELLALLDGVGDELKACHQHYIDNPDATGPEAACRKYVNFLLTIGRADLGPSVM
;
A
#
# COMPACT_ATOMS: atom_id res chain seq x y z
N MET A 1 21.60 9.49 6.70
CA MET A 1 20.30 9.11 6.10
C MET A 1 20.44 7.65 5.71
N THR A 2 19.69 6.76 6.36
CA THR A 2 19.67 5.34 6.00
C THR A 2 18.91 5.23 4.68
N ASN A 3 19.56 4.67 3.65
CA ASN A 3 18.89 4.40 2.39
C ASN A 3 18.01 3.15 2.60
N PHE A 4 16.69 3.34 2.65
CA PHE A 4 15.72 2.26 2.78
C PHE A 4 15.38 1.62 1.42
N TYR A 5 15.98 2.10 0.33
CA TYR A 5 15.82 1.50 -0.98
C TYR A 5 16.80 0.34 -1.15
N GLU A 6 16.27 -0.87 -1.21
CA GLU A 6 16.99 -2.01 -1.73
C GLU A 6 16.75 -2.10 -3.24
N GLU A 7 17.83 -2.22 -4.00
CA GLU A 7 17.73 -2.44 -5.44
C GLU A 7 16.96 -3.75 -5.72
N PRO A 8 16.02 -3.76 -6.68
CA PRO A 8 15.32 -4.97 -7.07
C PRO A 8 16.31 -6.09 -7.44
N VAL A 9 15.97 -7.35 -7.11
CA VAL A 9 16.76 -8.51 -7.52
C VAL A 9 16.91 -8.49 -9.05
N ALA A 10 18.16 -8.38 -9.53
CA ALA A 10 18.46 -8.29 -10.96
C ALA A 10 17.90 -9.51 -11.72
N GLY A 11 17.18 -9.24 -12.81
CA GLY A 11 16.47 -10.23 -13.62
C GLY A 11 15.14 -10.73 -13.00
N GLY A 12 14.81 -10.34 -11.78
CA GLY A 12 13.60 -10.77 -11.07
C GLY A 12 12.32 -10.11 -11.60
N ALA A 13 11.17 -10.68 -11.22
CA ALA A 13 9.86 -10.16 -11.62
C ALA A 13 9.64 -8.70 -11.17
N SER A 14 10.15 -8.31 -10.00
CA SER A 14 10.06 -6.94 -9.49
C SER A 14 10.81 -5.95 -10.39
N GLU A 15 12.03 -6.26 -10.83
CA GLU A 15 12.79 -5.42 -11.75
C GLU A 15 12.09 -5.29 -13.11
N GLN A 16 11.57 -6.39 -13.65
CA GLN A 16 10.86 -6.41 -14.94
C GLN A 16 9.58 -5.57 -14.89
N LEU A 17 8.75 -5.76 -13.85
CA LEU A 17 7.52 -4.99 -13.66
C LEU A 17 7.82 -3.51 -13.39
N TRP A 18 8.87 -3.19 -12.63
CA TRP A 18 9.30 -1.81 -12.43
C TRP A 18 9.66 -1.16 -13.76
N LYS A 19 10.57 -1.76 -14.54
CA LYS A 19 10.98 -1.25 -15.86
C LYS A 19 9.79 -1.07 -16.80
N ALA A 20 8.84 -2.00 -16.81
CA ALA A 20 7.66 -1.95 -17.67
C ALA A 20 6.66 -0.83 -17.32
N ASN A 21 6.71 -0.28 -16.11
CA ASN A 21 5.76 0.72 -15.62
C ASN A 21 6.45 1.98 -15.07
N GLN A 22 7.69 2.24 -15.50
CA GLN A 22 8.47 3.40 -15.05
C GLN A 22 7.78 4.72 -15.39
N ASP A 23 7.07 4.78 -16.50
CA ASP A 23 6.27 5.94 -16.90
C ASP A 23 5.19 6.27 -15.86
N LEU A 24 4.43 5.27 -15.40
CA LEU A 24 3.41 5.43 -14.36
C LEU A 24 4.03 5.80 -13.01
N ALA A 25 5.19 5.23 -12.67
CA ALA A 25 5.92 5.57 -11.46
C ALA A 25 6.38 7.04 -11.48
N LEU A 26 6.94 7.50 -12.61
CA LEU A 26 7.35 8.90 -12.80
C LEU A 26 6.15 9.85 -12.78
N MET A 27 5.02 9.47 -13.40
CA MET A 27 3.79 10.27 -13.33
C MET A 27 3.28 10.42 -11.89
N SER A 28 3.38 9.36 -11.09
CA SER A 28 2.98 9.38 -9.68
C SER A 28 3.92 10.25 -8.85
N LEU A 29 5.23 10.14 -9.08
CA LEU A 29 6.25 10.96 -8.41
C LEU A 29 6.07 12.45 -8.70
N HIS A 30 5.76 12.80 -9.95
CA HIS A 30 5.54 14.19 -10.38
C HIS A 30 4.09 14.68 -10.20
N HIS A 31 3.23 13.90 -9.56
CA HIS A 31 1.85 14.31 -9.31
C HIS A 31 1.83 15.56 -8.41
N PRO A 32 0.96 16.56 -8.67
CA PRO A 32 0.90 17.80 -7.88
C PRO A 32 0.74 17.59 -6.38
N PHE A 33 0.04 16.53 -5.97
CA PHE A 33 -0.09 16.15 -4.55
C PHE A 33 1.28 15.84 -3.92
N VAL A 34 2.12 15.01 -4.56
CA VAL A 34 3.42 14.59 -4.04
C VAL A 34 4.39 15.75 -4.02
N GLN A 35 4.40 16.56 -5.08
CA GLN A 35 5.23 17.77 -5.16
C GLN A 35 4.83 18.78 -4.07
N GLY A 36 3.53 19.06 -3.93
CA GLY A 36 3.01 19.97 -2.91
C GLY A 36 3.27 19.48 -1.48
N LEU A 37 3.25 18.16 -1.25
CA LEU A 37 3.61 17.59 0.04
C LEU A 37 5.10 17.79 0.34
N GLY A 38 5.96 17.61 -0.67
CA GLY A 38 7.41 17.73 -0.53
C GLY A 38 7.91 19.17 -0.35
N ASP A 39 7.26 20.15 -0.97
CA ASP A 39 7.63 21.57 -0.88
C ASP A 39 6.80 22.36 0.16
N GLY A 40 5.80 21.72 0.77
CA GLY A 40 4.96 22.31 1.81
C GLY A 40 3.85 23.22 1.28
N THR A 41 3.53 23.19 -0.01
CA THR A 41 2.48 24.00 -0.64
C THR A 41 1.13 23.29 -0.77
N LEU A 42 1.04 22.02 -0.40
CA LEU A 42 -0.20 21.23 -0.48
C LEU A 42 -1.35 21.87 0.32
N ASP A 43 -2.53 21.95 -0.28
CA ASP A 43 -3.75 22.36 0.40
C ASP A 43 -4.06 21.40 1.57
N PRO A 44 -4.19 21.90 2.81
CA PRO A 44 -4.57 21.08 3.97
C PRO A 44 -5.85 20.27 3.77
N ALA A 45 -6.81 20.77 2.99
CA ALA A 45 -8.04 20.02 2.68
C ALA A 45 -7.77 18.79 1.79
N ALA A 46 -6.84 18.91 0.84
CA ALA A 46 -6.41 17.80 0.01
C ALA A 46 -5.65 16.76 0.85
N PHE A 47 -4.81 17.20 1.79
CA PHE A 47 -4.13 16.31 2.73
C PHE A 47 -5.13 15.54 3.61
N ASN A 48 -6.10 16.21 4.21
CA ASN A 48 -7.11 15.55 5.05
C ASN A 48 -7.94 14.52 4.26
N THR A 49 -8.30 14.86 3.02
CA THR A 49 -8.99 13.93 2.12
C THR A 49 -8.13 12.71 1.83
N TYR A 50 -6.85 12.91 1.50
CA TYR A 50 -5.90 11.82 1.31
C TYR A 50 -5.81 10.93 2.55
N MET A 51 -5.62 11.51 3.74
CA MET A 51 -5.49 10.75 4.99
C MET A 51 -6.73 9.90 5.28
N ALA A 52 -7.93 10.42 5.04
CA ALA A 52 -9.16 9.65 5.20
C ALA A 52 -9.22 8.48 4.21
N GLN A 53 -8.92 8.72 2.92
CA GLN A 53 -8.93 7.68 1.90
C GLN A 53 -7.83 6.63 2.11
N ASP A 54 -6.66 7.05 2.58
CA ASP A 54 -5.53 6.18 2.84
C ASP A 54 -5.79 5.26 4.05
N THR A 55 -6.50 5.74 5.08
CA THR A 55 -7.00 4.86 6.15
C THR A 55 -7.90 3.74 5.61
N LEU A 56 -8.82 4.07 4.69
CA LEU A 56 -9.71 3.08 4.06
C LEU A 56 -8.94 2.11 3.17
N TYR A 57 -7.93 2.61 2.46
CA TYR A 57 -7.02 1.80 1.67
C TYR A 57 -6.24 0.82 2.54
N LEU A 58 -5.60 1.28 3.63
CA LEU A 58 -4.80 0.47 4.54
C LEU A 58 -5.65 -0.64 5.19
N ASN A 59 -6.89 -0.36 5.55
CA ASN A 59 -7.84 -1.39 6.01
C ASN A 59 -8.07 -2.49 4.95
N GLY A 60 -8.21 -2.11 3.68
CA GLY A 60 -8.32 -3.04 2.56
C GLY A 60 -7.01 -3.80 2.30
N TYR A 61 -5.88 -3.11 2.41
CA TYR A 61 -4.53 -3.63 2.19
C TYR A 61 -4.17 -4.68 3.25
N LEU A 62 -4.46 -4.44 4.54
CA LEU A 62 -4.31 -5.42 5.62
C LEU A 62 -5.05 -6.73 5.33
N ARG A 63 -6.27 -6.63 4.80
CA ARG A 63 -7.07 -7.80 4.41
C ARG A 63 -6.50 -8.52 3.21
N ALA A 64 -5.85 -7.81 2.28
CA ALA A 64 -5.15 -8.44 1.16
C ALA A 64 -3.88 -9.16 1.66
N LEU A 65 -3.09 -8.53 2.54
CA LEU A 65 -1.90 -9.11 3.14
C LEU A 65 -2.20 -10.40 3.92
N SER A 66 -3.33 -10.49 4.63
CA SER A 66 -3.69 -11.72 5.34
C SER A 66 -3.90 -12.91 4.40
N TYR A 67 -4.40 -12.69 3.18
CA TYR A 67 -4.44 -13.74 2.16
C TYR A 67 -3.05 -14.14 1.67
N CYS A 68 -2.13 -13.18 1.51
CA CYS A 68 -0.74 -13.48 1.15
C CYS A 68 -0.06 -14.33 2.23
N ILE A 69 -0.23 -13.98 3.51
CA ILE A 69 0.30 -14.73 4.65
C ILE A 69 -0.24 -16.16 4.63
N ALA A 70 -1.56 -16.33 4.45
CA ALA A 70 -2.21 -17.64 4.41
C ALA A 70 -1.72 -18.55 3.27
N LYS A 71 -1.12 -17.98 2.22
CA LYS A 71 -0.56 -18.69 1.07
C LYS A 71 0.97 -18.83 1.12
N SER A 72 1.62 -18.30 2.14
CA SER A 72 3.08 -18.24 2.23
C SER A 72 3.63 -19.31 3.18
N ASP A 73 4.82 -19.81 2.87
CA ASP A 73 5.58 -20.61 3.82
C ASP A 73 6.16 -19.70 4.92
N VAL A 74 5.89 -20.07 6.17
CA VAL A 74 6.23 -19.30 7.38
C VAL A 74 7.75 -19.15 7.58
N THR A 75 8.56 -20.03 7.00
CA THR A 75 10.01 -20.08 7.27
C THR A 75 10.81 -18.96 6.62
N ALA A 76 10.27 -18.28 5.60
CA ALA A 76 10.89 -17.12 4.96
C ALA A 76 9.88 -15.98 4.77
N THR A 77 9.10 -16.01 3.69
CA THR A 77 8.20 -14.93 3.27
C THR A 77 7.11 -14.62 4.29
N GLY A 78 6.59 -15.63 4.99
CA GLY A 78 5.54 -15.42 5.99
C GLY A 78 5.98 -14.50 7.14
N LYS A 79 7.24 -14.54 7.59
CA LYS A 79 7.74 -13.66 8.65
C LYS A 79 7.83 -12.20 8.21
N GLU A 80 8.30 -11.96 6.99
CA GLU A 80 8.38 -10.61 6.42
C GLU A 80 6.98 -10.01 6.22
N LEU A 81 6.02 -10.83 5.76
CA LEU A 81 4.63 -10.40 5.61
C LEU A 81 3.95 -10.09 6.96
N LEU A 82 4.26 -10.85 8.01
CA LEU A 82 3.77 -10.55 9.37
C LEU A 82 4.35 -9.23 9.90
N ALA A 83 5.66 -9.00 9.71
CA ALA A 83 6.29 -7.73 10.10
C ALA A 83 5.69 -6.53 9.33
N LEU A 84 5.38 -6.71 8.05
CA LEU A 84 4.70 -5.69 7.24
C LEU A 84 3.27 -5.42 7.75
N LEU A 85 2.53 -6.46 8.12
CA LEU A 85 1.19 -6.33 8.69
C LEU A 85 1.22 -5.53 10.00
N ASP A 86 2.18 -5.82 10.89
CA ASP A 86 2.36 -5.09 12.14
C ASP A 86 2.70 -3.60 11.88
N GLY A 87 3.59 -3.32 10.94
CA GLY A 87 3.96 -1.94 10.56
C GLY A 87 2.78 -1.11 10.07
N VAL A 88 1.89 -1.69 9.26
CA VAL A 88 0.65 -1.02 8.81
C VAL A 88 -0.28 -0.76 10.01
N GLY A 89 -0.36 -1.71 10.95
CA GLY A 89 -1.16 -1.55 12.17
C GLY A 89 -0.66 -0.41 13.06
N ASP A 90 0.66 -0.23 13.15
CA ASP A 90 1.29 0.85 13.89
C ASP A 90 1.07 2.21 13.21
N GLU A 91 1.19 2.28 11.88
CA GLU A 91 0.91 3.49 11.10
C GLU A 91 -0.54 3.97 11.27
N LEU A 92 -1.51 3.06 11.18
CA LEU A 92 -2.93 3.36 11.39
C LEU A 92 -3.19 3.93 12.80
N LYS A 93 -2.53 3.42 13.83
CA LYS A 93 -2.69 3.89 15.22
C LYS A 93 -1.94 5.20 15.48
N ALA A 94 -0.70 5.30 15.03
CA ALA A 94 0.19 6.40 15.42
C ALA A 94 0.01 7.64 14.53
N CYS A 95 -0.16 7.46 13.22
CA CYS A 95 -0.24 8.57 12.27
C CYS A 95 -1.68 8.90 11.92
N HIS A 96 -2.52 7.92 11.56
CA HIS A 96 -3.85 8.23 11.02
C HIS A 96 -4.82 8.74 12.08
N GLN A 97 -4.83 8.18 13.29
CA GLN A 97 -5.66 8.67 14.40
C GLN A 97 -5.30 10.09 14.86
N HIS A 98 -4.09 10.58 14.54
CA HIS A 98 -3.72 11.96 14.84
C HIS A 98 -4.41 12.95 13.89
N TYR A 99 -4.60 12.58 12.62
CA TYR A 99 -5.11 13.48 11.59
C TYR A 99 -6.60 13.31 11.29
N ILE A 100 -7.15 12.10 11.47
CA ILE A 100 -8.53 11.76 11.09
C ILE A 100 -9.20 10.92 12.16
N ASP A 101 -10.23 11.48 12.80
CA ASP A 101 -11.04 10.80 13.82
C ASP A 101 -12.05 9.80 13.22
N ASN A 102 -12.68 10.15 12.08
CA ASN A 102 -13.69 9.32 11.41
C ASN A 102 -13.40 9.19 9.91
N PRO A 103 -12.53 8.27 9.51
CA PRO A 103 -12.15 8.07 8.10
C PRO A 103 -13.30 7.55 7.23
N ASP A 104 -14.31 6.92 7.84
CA ASP A 104 -15.44 6.31 7.13
C ASP A 104 -16.56 7.32 6.78
N ALA A 105 -16.48 8.57 7.26
CA ALA A 105 -17.56 9.55 7.17
C ALA A 105 -18.13 9.74 5.74
N THR A 106 -17.28 9.64 4.72
CA THR A 106 -17.65 9.76 3.30
C THR A 106 -17.49 8.45 2.52
N GLY A 107 -16.91 7.41 3.14
CA GLY A 107 -16.55 6.16 2.49
C GLY A 107 -15.46 6.30 1.41
N PRO A 108 -15.12 5.19 0.72
CA PRO A 108 -14.02 5.19 -0.23
C PRO A 108 -14.43 5.83 -1.57
N GLU A 109 -13.63 6.75 -2.06
CA GLU A 109 -13.74 7.31 -3.40
C GLU A 109 -13.42 6.26 -4.48
N ALA A 110 -13.66 6.62 -5.75
CA ALA A 110 -13.52 5.69 -6.87
C ALA A 110 -12.12 5.09 -6.99
N ALA A 111 -11.06 5.88 -6.74
CA ALA A 111 -9.68 5.40 -6.80
C ALA A 111 -9.39 4.37 -5.69
N CYS A 112 -9.65 4.73 -4.43
CA CYS A 112 -9.50 3.83 -3.27
C CYS A 112 -10.30 2.54 -3.46
N ARG A 113 -11.58 2.67 -3.85
CA ARG A 113 -12.48 1.52 -4.04
C ARG A 113 -11.98 0.57 -5.12
N LYS A 114 -11.55 1.09 -6.28
CA LYS A 114 -11.02 0.26 -7.37
C LYS A 114 -9.75 -0.46 -6.96
N TYR A 115 -8.86 0.23 -6.24
CA TYR A 115 -7.60 -0.34 -5.80
C TYR A 115 -7.82 -1.46 -4.78
N VAL A 116 -8.59 -1.19 -3.71
CA VAL A 116 -8.91 -2.20 -2.69
C VAL A 116 -9.63 -3.40 -3.31
N ASN A 117 -10.58 -3.18 -4.23
CA ASN A 117 -11.25 -4.28 -4.93
C ASN A 117 -10.29 -5.14 -5.75
N PHE A 118 -9.33 -4.52 -6.44
CA PHE A 118 -8.30 -5.24 -7.17
C PHE A 118 -7.46 -6.11 -6.23
N LEU A 119 -6.94 -5.53 -5.15
CA LEU A 119 -6.12 -6.24 -4.15
C LEU A 119 -6.86 -7.43 -3.52
N LEU A 120 -8.11 -7.23 -3.11
CA LEU A 120 -8.94 -8.29 -2.54
C LEU A 120 -9.27 -9.38 -3.56
N THR A 121 -9.49 -9.02 -4.82
CA THR A 121 -9.75 -9.99 -5.89
C THR A 121 -8.55 -10.89 -6.12
N ILE A 122 -7.36 -10.31 -6.25
CA ILE A 122 -6.11 -11.08 -6.43
C ILE A 122 -5.77 -11.88 -5.17
N GLY A 123 -5.91 -11.28 -3.99
CA GLY A 123 -5.67 -11.94 -2.71
C GLY A 123 -6.54 -13.19 -2.52
N ARG A 124 -7.81 -13.15 -2.95
CA ARG A 124 -8.75 -14.29 -2.85
C ARG A 124 -8.55 -15.36 -3.91
N ALA A 125 -7.97 -15.01 -5.06
CA ALA A 125 -7.83 -15.95 -6.17
C ALA A 125 -7.00 -17.16 -5.73
N ASP A 126 -7.46 -18.37 -6.04
CA ASP A 126 -6.65 -19.57 -5.85
C ASP A 126 -5.49 -19.56 -6.85
N LEU A 127 -4.25 -19.70 -6.37
CA LEU A 127 -3.05 -19.71 -7.22
C LEU A 127 -2.67 -21.13 -7.66
N GLY A 128 -3.48 -22.13 -7.33
CA GLY A 128 -3.17 -23.54 -7.52
C GLY A 128 -2.61 -24.18 -6.25
N PRO A 129 -2.22 -25.47 -6.32
CA PRO A 129 -1.84 -26.21 -5.12
C PRO A 129 -0.65 -25.54 -4.43
N SER A 130 -0.86 -25.15 -3.17
CA SER A 130 0.23 -24.92 -2.22
C SER A 130 1.01 -26.23 -2.14
N VAL A 131 2.26 -26.22 -2.59
CA VAL A 131 3.14 -27.39 -2.45
C VAL A 131 3.43 -27.53 -0.95
N MET A 132 2.68 -28.38 -0.26
CA MET A 132 3.16 -29.06 0.94
C MET A 132 3.96 -30.28 0.53
#